data_AF-A0A9E3IXJ9-F1
#
_entry.id   AF-A0A9E3IXJ9-F1
#
_cell.length_a   1.000
_cell.length_b   1.000
_cell.length_c   1.000
_cell.angle_alpha   90.00
_cell.angle_beta   90.00
_cell.angle_gamma   90.00
#
_symmetry.space_group_name_H-M   'P 1'
#
loop_
_entity.id
_entity.type
_entity.pdbx_description
1 polymer ?
#
loop_
_entity_poly.entity_id
_entity_poly.type
_entity_poly.pdbx_seq_one_letter_code
_entity_poly.pdbx_strand_id
1 'polypeptide(L)'
;MRPFTPVRPLTESLSLVADEVDDLVRLGETVQTVISRLAVGAGGLSDAALMVDAQAADLLSQRLAGLALFVRALADAAPLDLSADIEAAVRALTLSEQARRLSGPALSPQADPGGGELTTFWD
;
A
#
# COMPACT_ATOMS: atom_id res chain seq x y z
N MET A 1 -28.01 -10.76 11.13
CA MET A 1 -27.52 -9.55 10.43
C MET A 1 -26.18 -9.90 9.79
N ARG A 2 -26.01 -9.73 8.47
CA ARG A 2 -24.67 -9.75 7.86
C ARG A 2 -24.01 -8.40 8.19
N PRO A 3 -22.76 -8.35 8.65
CA PRO A 3 -22.07 -7.08 8.82
C PRO A 3 -21.98 -6.39 7.45
N PHE A 4 -22.28 -5.09 7.42
CA PHE A 4 -22.04 -4.25 6.25
C PHE A 4 -20.53 -4.20 6.01
N THR A 5 -20.07 -4.75 4.89
CA THR A 5 -18.67 -4.62 4.48
C THR A 5 -18.48 -3.20 3.95
N PRO A 6 -17.56 -2.40 4.50
CA PRO A 6 -17.34 -1.04 4.03
C PRO A 6 -16.82 -1.08 2.60
N VAL A 7 -17.65 -0.65 1.65
CA VAL A 7 -17.27 -0.56 0.24
C VAL A 7 -16.57 0.78 0.02
N ARG A 8 -15.32 0.77 -0.44
CA ARG A 8 -14.53 1.97 -0.73
C ARG A 8 -14.46 2.21 -2.24
N PRO A 9 -14.39 3.47 -2.70
CA PRO A 9 -14.02 3.77 -4.08
C PRO A 9 -12.73 3.05 -4.50
N LEU A 10 -12.76 2.43 -5.67
CA LEU A 10 -11.61 1.71 -6.21
C LEU A 10 -10.42 2.66 -6.43
N THR A 11 -10.69 3.91 -6.83
CA THR A 11 -9.71 4.98 -7.04
C THR A 11 -8.83 5.23 -5.80
N GLU A 12 -9.45 5.39 -4.62
CA GLU A 12 -8.75 5.56 -3.34
C GLU A 12 -7.90 4.34 -3.00
N SER A 13 -8.43 3.15 -3.27
CA SER A 13 -7.78 1.89 -2.93
C SER A 13 -6.55 1.64 -3.81
N LEU A 14 -6.66 1.91 -5.11
CA LEU A 14 -5.54 1.86 -6.05
C LEU A 14 -4.49 2.91 -5.70
N SER A 15 -4.89 4.11 -5.26
CA SER A 15 -3.96 5.14 -4.81
C SER A 15 -3.11 4.68 -3.62
N LEU A 16 -3.75 4.06 -2.61
CA LEU A 16 -3.03 3.49 -1.46
C LEU A 16 -2.08 2.34 -1.87
N VAL A 17 -2.47 1.52 -2.85
CA VAL A 17 -1.59 0.48 -3.39
C VAL A 17 -0.39 1.09 -4.11
N ALA A 18 -0.59 2.13 -4.92
CA ALA A 18 0.51 2.83 -5.59
C ALA A 18 1.49 3.42 -4.56
N ASP A 19 0.99 4.02 -3.49
CA ASP A 19 1.83 4.57 -2.42
C ASP A 19 2.62 3.48 -1.69
N GLU A 20 1.99 2.34 -1.39
CA GLU A 20 2.70 1.20 -0.77
C GLU A 20 3.77 0.61 -1.70
N VAL A 21 3.55 0.61 -3.02
CA VAL A 21 4.59 0.21 -3.99
C VAL A 21 5.72 1.23 -4.03
N ASP A 22 5.44 2.53 -3.99
CA ASP A 22 6.46 3.58 -3.88
C ASP A 22 7.31 3.44 -2.60
N ASP A 23 6.71 3.02 -1.49
CA ASP A 23 7.42 2.68 -0.25
C ASP A 23 8.41 1.52 -0.46
N LEU A 24 7.99 0.48 -1.20
CA LEU A 24 8.85 -0.66 -1.52
C LEU A 24 10.01 -0.28 -2.45
N VAL A 25 9.80 0.66 -3.39
CA VAL A 25 10.88 1.23 -4.22
C VAL A 25 11.97 1.83 -3.33
N ARG A 26 11.58 2.70 -2.39
CA ARG A 26 12.53 3.36 -1.48
C ARG A 26 13.25 2.38 -0.57
N LEU A 27 12.57 1.31 -0.16
CA LEU A 27 13.21 0.22 0.59
C LEU A 27 14.25 -0.51 -0.26
N GLY A 28 13.94 -0.80 -1.53
CA GLY A 28 14.88 -1.41 -2.47
C GLY A 28 16.13 -0.55 -2.71
N GLU A 29 15.96 0.76 -2.90
CA GLU A 29 17.08 1.72 -3.02
C GLU A 29 17.94 1.76 -1.75
N THR A 30 17.31 1.67 -0.57
CA THR A 30 18.03 1.60 0.71
C THR A 30 18.86 0.33 0.82
N VAL A 31 18.29 -0.82 0.42
CA VAL A 31 19.00 -2.11 0.39
C VAL A 31 20.19 -2.05 -0.57
N GLN A 32 20.02 -1.55 -1.78
CA GLN A 32 21.10 -1.36 -2.74
C GLN A 32 22.22 -0.48 -2.18
N THR A 33 21.87 0.61 -1.50
CA THR A 33 22.82 1.52 -0.86
C THR A 33 23.62 0.82 0.25
N VAL A 34 22.97 -0.03 1.05
CA VAL A 34 23.64 -0.83 2.08
C VAL A 34 24.60 -1.84 1.45
N ILE A 35 24.16 -2.60 0.44
CA ILE A 35 24.99 -3.58 -0.28
C ILE A 35 26.23 -2.89 -0.87
N SER A 36 26.04 -1.75 -1.53
CA SER A 36 27.13 -0.97 -2.14
C SER A 36 28.15 -0.51 -1.10
N ARG A 37 27.70 -0.05 0.08
CA ARG A 37 28.60 0.36 1.18
C ARG A 37 29.38 -0.83 1.75
N LEU A 38 28.74 -1.99 1.92
CA LEU A 38 29.41 -3.19 2.39
C LEU A 38 30.48 -3.68 1.40
N ALA A 39 30.19 -3.63 0.10
CA ALA A 39 31.15 -3.98 -0.96
C ALA A 39 32.40 -3.09 -0.95
N VAL A 40 32.25 -1.79 -0.70
CA VAL A 40 33.38 -0.87 -0.55
C VAL A 40 34.19 -1.16 0.72
N GLY A 41 33.51 -1.40 1.85
CA GLY A 41 34.16 -1.69 3.14
C GLY A 41 34.91 -3.02 3.20
N ALA A 42 34.50 -4.02 2.41
CA ALA A 42 35.09 -5.35 2.38
C ALA A 42 36.39 -5.48 1.53
N GLY A 43 36.95 -4.37 1.02
CA GLY A 43 38.19 -4.41 0.25
C GLY A 43 38.00 -4.31 -1.28
N GLY A 44 36.81 -3.92 -1.74
CA GLY A 44 36.58 -3.40 -3.08
C GLY A 44 35.62 -4.21 -3.94
N LEU A 45 35.07 -3.53 -4.95
CA LEU A 45 34.10 -3.96 -5.96
C LEU A 45 34.57 -5.13 -6.88
N SER A 46 35.57 -5.92 -6.47
CA SER A 46 36.03 -7.09 -7.22
C SER A 46 35.13 -8.31 -7.04
N ASP A 47 34.23 -8.27 -6.05
CA ASP A 47 33.27 -9.35 -5.83
C ASP A 47 32.10 -9.21 -6.82
N ALA A 48 32.18 -9.98 -7.90
CA ALA A 48 31.17 -10.04 -8.95
C ALA A 48 29.78 -10.44 -8.38
N ALA A 49 29.72 -11.22 -7.30
CA ALA A 49 28.45 -11.59 -6.68
C ALA A 49 27.76 -10.37 -6.05
N LEU A 50 28.51 -9.53 -5.33
CA LEU A 50 27.98 -8.29 -4.73
C LEU A 50 27.48 -7.29 -5.79
N MET A 51 28.15 -7.22 -6.94
CA MET A 51 27.68 -6.38 -8.05
C MET A 51 26.36 -6.90 -8.63
N VAL A 52 26.23 -8.21 -8.81
CA VAL A 52 24.99 -8.85 -9.29
C VAL A 52 23.85 -8.62 -8.30
N ASP A 53 24.09 -8.75 -7.00
CA ASP A 53 23.08 -8.52 -5.98
C ASP A 53 22.62 -7.06 -5.93
N ALA A 54 23.55 -6.10 -6.07
CA ALA A 54 23.21 -4.68 -6.16
C ALA A 54 22.38 -4.36 -7.41
N GLN A 55 22.71 -4.98 -8.55
CA GLN A 55 21.94 -4.85 -9.79
C GLN A 55 20.56 -5.48 -9.70
N ALA A 56 20.43 -6.61 -8.99
CA ALA A 56 19.13 -7.24 -8.76
C ALA A 56 18.23 -6.36 -7.89
N ALA A 57 18.78 -5.70 -6.87
CA ALA A 57 18.05 -4.73 -6.04
C ALA A 57 17.60 -3.50 -6.85
N ASP A 58 18.48 -2.93 -7.68
CA ASP A 58 18.15 -1.82 -8.59
C ASP A 58 17.04 -2.20 -9.58
N LEU A 59 17.16 -3.35 -10.24
CA LEU A 59 16.14 -3.84 -11.16
C LEU A 59 14.79 -4.06 -10.47
N LEU A 60 14.79 -4.57 -9.23
CA LEU A 60 13.57 -4.71 -8.44
C LEU A 60 12.93 -3.34 -8.18
N SER A 61 13.70 -2.35 -7.74
CA SER A 61 13.22 -0.98 -7.53
C SER A 61 12.62 -0.38 -8.81
N GLN A 62 13.29 -0.53 -9.95
CA GLN A 62 12.77 -0.03 -11.23
C GLN A 62 11.45 -0.69 -11.64
N ARG A 63 11.31 -2.01 -11.43
CA ARG A 63 10.07 -2.73 -11.73
C ARG A 63 8.93 -2.30 -10.80
N LEU A 64 9.22 -2.10 -9.53
CA LEU A 64 8.24 -1.60 -8.56
C LEU A 64 7.82 -0.18 -8.93
N ALA A 65 8.74 0.71 -9.30
CA ALA A 65 8.41 2.06 -9.74
C ALA A 65 7.48 2.06 -10.97
N GLY A 66 7.76 1.19 -11.94
CA GLY A 66 6.88 0.99 -13.10
C GLY A 66 5.48 0.50 -12.72
N LEU A 67 5.38 -0.41 -11.73
CA LEU A 67 4.09 -0.89 -11.22
C LEU A 67 3.33 0.20 -10.45
N ALA A 68 4.00 1.02 -9.65
CA ALA A 68 3.36 2.15 -8.96
C ALA A 68 2.74 3.13 -9.96
N LEU A 69 3.48 3.49 -11.01
CA LEU A 69 2.97 4.34 -12.10
C LEU A 69 1.77 3.71 -12.81
N PHE A 70 1.83 2.41 -13.11
CA PHE A 70 0.72 1.69 -13.72
C PHE A 70 -0.53 1.69 -12.84
N VAL A 71 -0.39 1.40 -11.54
CA VAL A 71 -1.52 1.41 -10.59
C VAL A 71 -2.09 2.82 -10.43
N ARG A 72 -1.24 3.85 -10.40
CA ARG A 72 -1.69 5.26 -10.37
C ARG A 72 -2.51 5.60 -11.62
N ALA A 73 -2.04 5.21 -12.81
CA ALA A 73 -2.79 5.42 -14.05
C ALA A 73 -4.14 4.67 -14.06
N LEU A 74 -4.22 3.48 -13.44
CA LEU A 74 -5.49 2.79 -13.23
C LEU A 74 -6.40 3.53 -12.25
N ALA A 75 -5.85 4.10 -11.18
CA ALA A 75 -6.61 4.90 -10.22
C ALA A 75 -7.22 6.13 -10.91
N ASP A 76 -6.43 6.83 -11.72
CA ASP A 76 -6.87 8.03 -12.45
C ASP A 76 -7.94 7.73 -13.51
N ALA A 77 -7.90 6.53 -14.11
CA ALA A 77 -8.86 6.09 -15.12
C ALA A 77 -10.10 5.41 -14.54
N ALA A 78 -10.11 5.05 -13.25
CA ALA A 78 -11.21 4.32 -12.64
C ALA A 78 -12.46 5.21 -12.45
N PRO A 79 -13.66 4.71 -12.80
CA PRO A 79 -14.90 5.43 -12.52
C PRO A 79 -15.09 5.70 -11.02
N LEU A 80 -15.61 6.89 -10.67
CA LEU A 80 -15.80 7.30 -9.27
C LEU A 80 -16.85 6.47 -8.52
N ASP A 81 -17.76 5.84 -9.25
CA ASP A 81 -18.82 4.97 -8.74
C ASP A 81 -18.40 3.51 -8.62
N LEU A 82 -17.21 3.16 -9.12
CA LEU A 82 -16.68 1.80 -9.03
C LEU A 82 -16.09 1.57 -7.64
N SER A 83 -16.63 0.60 -6.94
CA SER A 83 -16.29 0.29 -5.55
C SER A 83 -15.82 -1.16 -5.42
N ALA A 84 -14.90 -1.44 -4.51
CA ALA A 84 -14.39 -2.80 -4.26
C ALA A 84 -14.47 -3.19 -2.78
N ASP A 85 -14.56 -4.50 -2.52
CA ASP A 85 -14.47 -5.07 -1.18
C ASP A 85 -13.00 -5.09 -0.72
N ILE A 86 -12.56 -3.97 -0.17
CA ILE A 86 -11.17 -3.79 0.29
C ILE A 86 -10.88 -4.65 1.52
N GLU A 87 -11.86 -4.92 2.36
CA GLU A 87 -11.67 -5.76 3.54
C GLU A 87 -11.33 -7.21 3.14
N ALA A 88 -12.01 -7.75 2.12
CA ALA A 88 -11.66 -9.04 1.54
C ALA A 88 -10.23 -9.04 0.96
N ALA A 89 -9.84 -7.99 0.24
CA ALA A 89 -8.50 -7.87 -0.32
C ALA A 89 -7.41 -7.77 0.77
N VAL A 90 -7.63 -6.97 1.81
CA VAL A 90 -6.70 -6.79 2.93
C VAL A 90 -6.49 -8.09 3.70
N ARG A 91 -7.53 -8.92 3.86
CA ARG A 91 -7.41 -10.23 4.53
C ARG A 91 -6.46 -11.22 3.84
N ALA A 92 -6.14 -11.00 2.55
CA ALA A 92 -5.15 -11.80 1.85
C ALA A 92 -3.70 -11.41 2.20
N LEU A 93 -3.49 -10.28 2.88
CA LEU A 93 -2.17 -9.79 3.28
C LEU A 93 -1.70 -10.49 4.56
N THR A 94 -0.42 -10.85 4.57
CA THR A 94 0.21 -11.51 5.73
C THR A 94 0.88 -10.53 6.68
N LEU A 95 1.24 -9.33 6.20
CA LEU A 95 1.92 -8.30 6.98
C LEU A 95 0.90 -7.32 7.57
N SER A 96 0.77 -7.30 8.90
CA SER A 96 -0.20 -6.45 9.60
C SER A 96 -0.03 -4.96 9.33
N GLU A 97 1.21 -4.49 9.16
CA GLU A 97 1.47 -3.08 8.84
C GLU A 97 1.04 -2.72 7.42
N GLN A 98 1.33 -3.59 6.44
CA GLN A 98 0.84 -3.42 5.07
C GLN A 98 -0.69 -3.46 5.01
N ALA A 99 -1.29 -4.41 5.74
CA ALA A 99 -2.75 -4.49 5.89
C ALA A 99 -3.34 -3.20 6.48
N ARG A 100 -2.72 -2.64 7.53
CA ARG A 100 -3.15 -1.38 8.15
C ARG A 100 -3.09 -0.21 7.17
N ARG A 101 -2.01 -0.07 6.40
CA ARG A 101 -1.84 1.01 5.43
C ARG A 101 -2.84 0.93 4.29
N LEU A 102 -3.02 -0.26 3.71
CA LEU A 102 -3.95 -0.50 2.61
C LEU A 102 -5.42 -0.47 3.06
N SER A 103 -5.70 -0.71 4.34
CA SER A 103 -7.01 -0.44 4.94
C SER A 103 -7.37 1.05 4.93
N GLY A 104 -6.40 1.95 4.73
CA GLY A 104 -6.59 3.41 4.73
C GLY A 104 -7.08 3.98 6.07
N PRO A 105 -7.42 5.27 6.12
CA PRO A 105 -8.05 5.86 7.30
C PRO A 105 -9.38 5.16 7.55
N ALA A 106 -9.69 4.84 8.81
CA ALA A 106 -11.02 4.35 9.17
C ALA A 106 -12.05 5.40 8.72
N LEU A 107 -12.87 5.04 7.73
CA LEU A 107 -14.05 5.82 7.39
C LEU A 107 -14.86 5.95 8.67
N SER A 108 -14.95 7.17 9.20
CA SER A 108 -15.86 7.43 10.30
C SER A 108 -17.24 6.93 9.86
N PRO A 109 -17.97 6.15 10.69
CA PRO A 109 -19.32 5.76 10.37
C PRO A 109 -20.08 7.02 9.96
N GLN A 110 -20.62 7.05 8.75
CA GLN A 110 -21.46 8.16 8.32
C GLN A 110 -22.53 8.36 9.41
N ALA A 111 -22.49 9.51 10.08
CA ALA A 111 -23.52 9.87 11.03
C ALA A 111 -24.84 9.87 10.25
N ASP A 112 -25.70 8.91 10.57
CA ASP A 112 -27.04 8.82 10.01
C ASP A 112 -27.76 10.14 10.28
N PRO A 113 -28.13 10.93 9.26
CA PRO A 113 -28.81 12.22 9.47
C PRO A 113 -30.26 12.07 9.98
N GLY A 114 -30.75 10.85 10.21
CA GLY A 114 -32.17 10.58 10.42
C GLY A 114 -32.54 9.70 11.63
N GLY A 115 -31.68 9.58 12.65
CA GLY A 115 -31.85 8.57 13.70
C GLY A 115 -32.14 9.06 15.12
N GLY A 116 -33.32 9.66 15.35
CA GLY A 116 -34.08 9.58 16.61
C GLY A 116 -33.59 10.41 17.81
N GLU A 117 -34.43 11.39 18.20
CA GLU A 117 -34.43 11.96 19.55
C GLU A 117 -34.36 10.86 20.61
N LEU A 118 -33.26 10.85 21.38
CA LEU A 118 -33.19 10.15 22.65
C LEU A 118 -34.06 10.91 23.65
N THR A 119 -35.36 10.63 23.68
CA THR A 119 -36.19 10.94 24.85
C THR A 119 -35.66 10.09 26.01
N THR A 120 -34.90 10.72 26.89
CA THR A 120 -34.53 10.13 28.18
C THR A 120 -35.81 9.93 28.99
N PHE A 121 -36.26 8.68 29.05
CA PHE A 121 -37.36 8.27 29.90
C PHE A 121 -36.81 8.12 31.34
N TRP A 122 -36.95 9.17 32.13
CA TRP A 122 -36.88 9.08 33.60
C TRP A 122 -38.29 9.34 34.11
N ASP A 123 -39.01 8.26 34.43
CA ASP A 123 -40.12 8.23 35.39
C ASP A 123 -39.55 7.82 36.75
#